data_AF-A0A7C6UAK8-F1
#
_entry.id   AF-A0A7C6UAK8-F1
#
_cell.length_a   1.000
_cell.length_b   1.000
_cell.length_c   1.000
_cell.angle_alpha   90.00
_cell.angle_beta   90.00
_cell.angle_gamma   90.00
#
_symmetry.space_group_name_H-M   'P 1'
#
loop_
_entity.id
_entity.type
_entity.pdbx_description
1 polymer ?
#
loop_
_entity_poly.entity_id
_entity_poly.type
_entity_poly.pdbx_seq_one_letter_code
_entity_poly.pdbx_strand_id
1 'polypeptide(L)'
;DAAWQGMTAVKDGRMIRNPQGVMKWEKFGVEIALQILWFTQEVYPGKLPDLDLKAEVKDFYKKYYNFELTDENYEDLISGQGRP
;
A
#
# COMPACT_ATOMS: atom_id res chain seq x y z
N ASP A 1 4.71 -21.19 9.93
CA ASP A 1 5.34 -21.25 11.26
C ASP A 1 4.25 -21.56 12.30
N ALA A 2 4.52 -22.53 13.19
CA ALA A 2 3.60 -23.01 14.21
C ALA A 2 3.21 -21.93 15.23
N ALA A 3 4.11 -20.97 15.50
CA ALA A 3 3.88 -19.90 16.46
C ALA A 3 2.67 -18.99 16.10
N TRP A 4 2.36 -18.88 14.81
CA TRP A 4 1.34 -17.94 14.29
C TRP A 4 -0.02 -18.61 14.01
N GLN A 5 -0.10 -19.96 14.02
CA GLN A 5 -1.30 -20.71 13.62
C GLN A 5 -2.52 -20.44 14.50
N GLY A 6 -2.33 -19.98 15.73
CA GLY A 6 -3.42 -19.64 16.65
C GLY A 6 -4.17 -18.35 16.30
N MET A 7 -3.56 -17.45 15.53
CA MET A 7 -4.09 -16.10 15.29
C MET A 7 -5.22 -16.10 14.25
N THR A 8 -6.27 -15.33 14.53
CA THR A 8 -7.42 -15.17 13.62
C THR A 8 -7.00 -14.66 12.24
N ALA A 9 -6.12 -13.65 12.16
CA ALA A 9 -5.64 -13.12 10.88
C ALA A 9 -4.94 -14.17 10.00
N VAL A 10 -4.27 -15.16 10.62
CA VAL A 10 -3.62 -16.26 9.90
C VAL A 10 -4.65 -17.29 9.46
N LYS A 11 -5.59 -17.66 10.34
CA LYS A 11 -6.66 -18.61 10.03
C LYS A 11 -7.58 -18.11 8.91
N ASP A 12 -7.87 -16.82 8.91
CA ASP A 12 -8.77 -16.17 7.94
C ASP A 12 -8.03 -15.73 6.67
N GLY A 13 -6.71 -15.98 6.57
CA GLY A 13 -5.90 -15.58 5.41
C GLY A 13 -5.74 -14.07 5.24
N ARG A 14 -6.13 -13.25 6.24
CA ARG A 14 -6.06 -11.78 6.20
C ARG A 14 -4.69 -11.26 6.62
N MET A 15 -3.66 -11.75 5.94
CA MET A 15 -2.26 -11.38 6.10
C MET A 15 -1.91 -10.28 5.11
N ILE A 16 -2.02 -9.03 5.51
CA ILE A 16 -1.81 -7.88 4.62
C ILE A 16 -0.36 -7.41 4.70
N ARG A 17 0.29 -7.28 3.54
CA ARG A 17 1.64 -6.71 3.44
C ARG A 17 1.55 -5.20 3.22
N ASN A 18 2.40 -4.43 3.90
CA ASN A 18 2.49 -3.00 3.66
C ASN A 18 3.10 -2.71 2.28
N PRO A 19 2.55 -1.75 1.51
CA PRO A 19 3.16 -1.28 0.27
C PRO A 19 4.58 -0.77 0.45
N GLN A 20 5.35 -0.84 -0.63
CA GLN A 20 6.73 -0.40 -0.64
C GLN A 20 7.06 0.31 -1.95
N GLY A 21 7.24 1.63 -1.86
CA GLY A 21 7.77 2.44 -2.94
C GLY A 21 9.27 2.68 -2.76
N VAL A 22 9.67 3.95 -2.70
CA VAL A 22 11.06 4.33 -2.40
C VAL A 22 11.47 3.81 -1.03
N MET A 23 10.54 3.87 -0.07
CA MET A 23 10.62 3.17 1.20
C MET A 23 9.31 2.42 1.47
N LYS A 24 9.29 1.58 2.50
CA LYS A 24 8.03 1.04 2.99
C LYS A 24 7.17 2.18 3.53
N TRP A 25 5.88 2.19 3.22
CA TRP A 25 5.01 3.32 3.55
C TRP A 25 4.77 3.51 5.05
N GLU A 26 5.03 2.50 5.90
CA GLU A 26 5.00 2.68 7.37
C GLU A 26 6.24 3.39 7.94
N LYS A 27 7.28 3.61 7.14
CA LYS A 27 8.50 4.30 7.59
C LYS A 27 8.39 5.81 7.40
N PHE A 28 9.21 6.55 8.14
CA PHE A 28 9.34 7.99 7.95
C PHE A 28 9.80 8.30 6.52
N GLY A 29 8.93 8.96 5.75
CA GLY A 29 9.16 9.33 4.36
C GLY A 29 7.97 10.11 3.83
N VAL A 30 8.13 10.73 2.65
CA VAL A 30 7.06 11.54 2.04
C VAL A 30 5.84 10.68 1.70
N GLU A 31 6.07 9.40 1.37
CA GLU A 31 5.04 8.42 0.99
C GLU A 31 4.09 8.04 2.15
N ILE A 32 4.39 8.45 3.39
CA ILE A 32 3.51 8.20 4.54
C ILE A 32 2.09 8.80 4.35
N ALA A 33 1.94 9.81 3.49
CA ALA A 33 0.62 10.33 3.13
C ALA A 33 -0.27 9.27 2.44
N LEU A 34 0.33 8.40 1.64
CA LEU A 34 -0.36 7.33 0.92
C LEU A 34 -0.73 6.17 1.84
N GLN A 35 0.05 5.96 2.91
CA GLN A 35 -0.17 4.91 3.92
C GLN A 35 -1.59 4.95 4.50
N ILE A 36 -2.07 6.14 4.89
CA ILE A 36 -3.37 6.29 5.57
C ILE A 36 -4.51 5.95 4.60
N LEU A 37 -4.39 6.34 3.33
CA LEU A 37 -5.40 6.08 2.31
C LEU A 37 -5.53 4.58 2.03
N TRP A 38 -4.40 3.92 1.74
CA TRP A 38 -4.37 2.47 1.51
C TRP A 38 -4.84 1.68 2.73
N PHE A 39 -4.30 1.98 3.92
CA PHE A 39 -4.66 1.28 5.15
C PHE A 39 -6.16 1.39 5.46
N THR A 40 -6.77 2.55 5.17
CA THR A 40 -8.19 2.75 5.36
C THR A 40 -9.02 1.83 4.46
N GLN A 41 -8.62 1.62 3.20
CA GLN A 41 -9.31 0.70 2.30
C GLN A 41 -9.18 -0.76 2.76
N GLU A 42 -8.00 -1.16 3.21
CA GLU A 42 -7.72 -2.53 3.66
C GLU A 42 -8.46 -2.90 4.96
N VAL A 43 -8.55 -1.97 5.91
CA VAL A 43 -9.09 -2.24 7.25
C VAL A 43 -10.56 -1.82 7.38
N TYR A 44 -10.98 -0.79 6.67
CA TYR A 44 -12.34 -0.24 6.72
C TYR A 44 -12.96 -0.13 5.32
N PRO A 45 -13.24 -1.27 4.65
CA PRO A 45 -13.80 -1.26 3.31
C PRO A 45 -15.09 -0.43 3.26
N GLY A 46 -15.20 0.44 2.26
CA GLY A 46 -16.36 1.33 2.08
C GLY A 46 -16.29 2.67 2.82
N LYS A 47 -15.25 2.95 3.62
CA LYS A 47 -15.08 4.28 4.24
C LYS A 47 -14.62 5.36 3.27
N LEU A 48 -13.95 4.97 2.19
CA LEU A 48 -13.49 5.86 1.12
C LEU A 48 -14.05 5.34 -0.22
N PRO A 49 -15.36 5.47 -0.46
CA PRO A 49 -16.01 4.90 -1.64
C PRO A 49 -15.56 5.57 -2.96
N ASP A 50 -15.14 6.83 -2.88
CA ASP A 50 -14.73 7.63 -4.04
C ASP A 50 -13.20 7.63 -4.27
N LEU A 51 -12.43 6.90 -3.44
CA LEU A 51 -10.97 6.87 -3.57
C LEU A 51 -10.53 5.90 -4.67
N ASP A 52 -9.97 6.46 -5.74
CA ASP A 52 -9.09 5.74 -6.66
C ASP A 52 -7.64 5.83 -6.16
N LEU A 53 -7.23 4.81 -5.41
CA LEU A 53 -5.88 4.76 -4.83
C LEU A 53 -4.79 4.74 -5.91
N LYS A 54 -5.04 4.09 -7.06
CA LYS A 54 -4.06 4.01 -8.14
C LYS A 54 -3.82 5.37 -8.78
N ALA A 55 -4.89 6.12 -9.02
CA ALA A 55 -4.79 7.49 -9.51
C ALA A 55 -4.03 8.38 -8.51
N GLU A 56 -4.38 8.32 -7.22
CA GLU A 56 -3.72 9.13 -6.18
C GLU A 56 -2.21 8.83 -6.06
N VAL A 57 -1.81 7.55 -6.12
CA VAL A 57 -0.39 7.16 -6.09
C VAL A 57 0.35 7.71 -7.31
N LYS A 58 -0.22 7.58 -8.51
CA LYS A 58 0.40 8.09 -9.74
C LYS A 58 0.55 9.61 -9.70
N ASP A 59 -0.47 10.31 -9.24
CA ASP A 59 -0.47 11.77 -9.10
C ASP A 59 0.55 12.23 -8.05
N PHE A 60 0.66 11.52 -6.92
CA PHE A 60 1.67 11.78 -5.89
C PHE A 60 3.09 11.67 -6.45
N TYR A 61 3.40 10.57 -7.15
CA TYR A 61 4.72 10.33 -7.73
C TYR A 61 5.08 11.37 -8.79
N LYS A 62 4.12 11.74 -9.64
CA LYS A 62 4.30 12.80 -10.63
C LYS A 62 4.58 14.13 -9.96
N LYS A 63 3.80 14.49 -8.93
CA LYS A 63 3.88 15.80 -8.27
C LYS A 63 5.15 15.99 -7.45
N TYR A 64 5.52 15.00 -6.64
CA TYR A 64 6.59 15.15 -5.65
C TYR A 64 7.93 14.56 -6.10
N TYR A 65 7.92 13.61 -7.05
CA TYR A 65 9.13 12.97 -7.57
C TYR A 65 9.40 13.26 -9.04
N ASN A 66 8.50 13.96 -9.74
CA ASN A 66 8.58 14.16 -11.19
C ASN A 66 8.78 12.83 -11.95
N PHE A 67 8.10 11.79 -11.46
CA PHE A 67 8.19 10.42 -11.98
C PHE A 67 6.83 9.95 -12.48
N GLU A 68 6.77 9.54 -13.75
CA GLU A 68 5.57 8.96 -14.35
C GLU A 68 5.50 7.47 -13.98
N LEU A 69 4.77 7.17 -12.90
CA LEU A 69 4.64 5.83 -12.37
C LEU A 69 3.79 4.95 -13.30
N THR A 70 4.36 3.86 -13.80
CA THR A 70 3.63 2.93 -14.67
C THR A 70 2.68 2.05 -13.88
N ASP A 71 1.73 1.43 -14.57
CA ASP A 71 0.81 0.50 -13.92
C ASP A 71 1.54 -0.72 -13.33
N GLU A 72 2.60 -1.20 -13.97
CA GLU A 72 3.46 -2.27 -13.44
C GLU A 72 4.16 -1.82 -12.15
N ASN A 73 4.72 -0.60 -12.13
CA ASN A 73 5.31 -0.05 -10.91
C ASN A 73 4.29 0.08 -9.77
N TYR A 74 3.03 0.40 -10.08
CA TYR A 74 1.96 0.45 -9.09
C TYR A 74 1.70 -0.92 -8.48
N GLU A 75 1.56 -1.96 -9.31
CA GLU A 75 1.30 -3.32 -8.82
C GLU A 75 2.48 -3.84 -7.97
N ASP A 76 3.73 -3.57 -8.38
CA ASP A 76 4.91 -3.93 -7.61
C ASP A 76 4.97 -3.21 -6.26
N LEU A 77 4.65 -1.91 -6.26
CA LEU A 77 4.61 -1.09 -5.05
C LEU A 77 3.55 -1.61 -4.07
N ILE A 78 2.32 -1.82 -4.55
CA ILE A 78 1.18 -2.15 -3.68
C ILE A 78 1.28 -3.57 -3.13
N SER A 79 1.93 -4.47 -3.89
CA SER A 79 2.20 -5.83 -3.44
C SER A 79 3.18 -5.89 -2.25
N GLY A 80 3.88 -4.79 -1.96
CA GLY A 80 4.93 -4.73 -0.94
C GLY A 80 6.12 -5.66 -1.23
N GLN A 81 6.23 -6.16 -2.47
CA GLN A 81 7.38 -6.97 -2.91
C GLN A 81 8.58 -6.09 -3.27
N GLY A 82 8.34 -4.79 -3.49
CA GLY A 82 9.36 -3.75 -3.54
C GLY A 82 10.41 -4.00 -4.62
N ARG A 83 10.14 -3.53 -5.83
CA ARG A 83 11.16 -3.32 -6.87
C ARG A 83 10.79 -2.08 -7.71
N PRO A 84 11.62 -1.04 -7.74
CA PRO A 84 12.03 -0.45 -8.99
C PRO A 84 13.17 -1.26 -9.63
#